data_AF-A0A1W6BV33-F1
#
_entry.id   AF-A0A1W6BV33-F1
#
_cell.length_a   1.000
_cell.length_b   1.000
_cell.length_c   1.000
_cell.angle_alpha   90.00
_cell.angle_beta   90.00
_cell.angle_gamma   90.00
#
_symmetry.space_group_name_H-M   'P 1'
#
loop_
_entity.id
_entity.type
_entity.pdbx_description
1 polymer ?
#
loop_
_entity_poly.entity_id
_entity_poly.type
_entity_poly.pdbx_seq_one_letter_code
_entity_poly.pdbx_strand_id
1 'polypeptide(L)'
;MHKKEDKTNPLYYRAYGFESIELLESLFSRMKEKRLIFSIGNALKYVLRCKFKENCLLDLQKARWHILRCEKLISEDVNISFKDLSFLEPFLQKIKLIDEDICEIVEAFAVFALKADYNSLSKALACLNLEIQIIEIKKREQEEDMQNV
;
A
#
# COMPACT_ATOMS: atom_id res chain seq x y z
N MET A 1 -23.10 -14.84 20.14
CA MET A 1 -22.82 -15.51 18.84
C MET A 1 -21.43 -15.09 18.37
N HIS A 2 -20.46 -16.00 18.36
CA HIS A 2 -19.17 -15.74 17.72
C HIS A 2 -19.39 -15.81 16.21
N LYS A 3 -19.40 -14.66 15.51
CA LYS A 3 -19.40 -14.64 14.04
C LYS A 3 -18.10 -15.32 13.60
N LYS A 4 -18.23 -16.49 12.97
CA LYS A 4 -17.12 -17.17 12.30
C LYS A 4 -16.57 -16.19 11.26
N GLU A 5 -15.28 -15.88 11.33
CA GLU A 5 -14.63 -15.01 10.37
C GLU A 5 -14.81 -15.60 8.97
N ASP A 6 -15.39 -14.82 8.05
CA ASP A 6 -15.51 -15.21 6.66
C ASP A 6 -14.12 -15.21 6.05
N LYS A 7 -13.55 -16.41 5.85
CA LYS A 7 -12.21 -16.57 5.26
C LYS A 7 -12.14 -16.01 3.83
N THR A 8 -13.28 -15.88 3.14
CA THR A 8 -13.37 -15.40 1.75
C THR A 8 -13.56 -13.89 1.66
N ASN A 9 -14.24 -13.27 2.63
CA ASN A 9 -14.32 -11.81 2.78
C ASN A 9 -14.04 -11.34 4.23
N PRO A 10 -12.77 -11.42 4.67
CA PRO A 10 -12.37 -10.95 5.99
C PRO A 10 -12.64 -9.45 6.21
N LEU A 11 -12.96 -9.09 7.45
CA LEU A 11 -13.33 -7.71 7.83
C LEU A 11 -12.25 -6.67 7.53
N TYR A 12 -10.98 -7.06 7.55
CA TYR A 12 -9.87 -6.15 7.24
C TYR A 12 -9.90 -5.62 5.80
N TYR A 13 -10.62 -6.26 4.87
CA TYR A 13 -10.81 -5.69 3.53
C TYR A 13 -11.75 -4.49 3.50
N ARG A 14 -12.54 -4.29 4.56
CA ARG A 14 -13.46 -3.17 4.76
C ARG A 14 -13.00 -2.19 5.83
N ALA A 15 -11.76 -2.32 6.30
CA ALA A 15 -11.27 -1.58 7.46
C ALA A 15 -11.33 -0.05 7.30
N TYR A 16 -11.24 0.44 6.05
CA TYR A 16 -11.32 1.87 5.74
C TYR A 16 -12.72 2.33 5.30
N GLY A 17 -13.78 1.56 5.56
CA GLY A 17 -15.15 1.96 5.19
C GLY A 17 -15.47 1.88 3.69
N PHE A 18 -14.71 1.08 2.95
CA PHE A 18 -14.94 0.67 1.56
C PHE A 18 -14.31 -0.71 1.32
N GLU A 19 -14.71 -1.45 0.28
CA GLU A 19 -14.04 -2.72 -0.02
C GLU A 19 -12.72 -2.47 -0.75
N SER A 20 -11.61 -3.02 -0.25
CA SER A 20 -10.28 -2.80 -0.83
C SER A 20 -10.25 -3.06 -2.35
N ILE A 21 -11.06 -3.99 -2.86
CA ILE A 21 -11.19 -4.28 -4.29
C ILE A 21 -11.74 -3.11 -5.11
N GLU A 22 -12.63 -2.29 -4.57
CA GLU A 22 -13.21 -1.12 -5.25
C GLU A 22 -12.12 -0.10 -5.61
N LEU A 23 -11.18 0.17 -4.70
CA LEU A 23 -10.01 1.02 -4.96
C LEU A 23 -9.14 0.39 -6.06
N LEU A 24 -8.85 -0.91 -5.96
CA LEU A 24 -8.01 -1.62 -6.92
C LEU A 24 -8.61 -1.59 -8.33
N GLU A 25 -9.90 -1.89 -8.48
CA GLU A 25 -10.60 -1.85 -9.77
C GLU A 25 -10.59 -0.44 -10.38
N SER A 26 -10.86 0.57 -9.54
CA SER A 26 -10.83 1.98 -9.95
C SER A 26 -9.45 2.40 -10.46
N LEU A 27 -8.38 1.97 -9.79
CA LEU A 27 -7.01 2.22 -10.21
C LEU A 27 -6.60 1.44 -11.47
N PHE A 28 -6.85 0.13 -11.51
CA PHE A 28 -6.38 -0.76 -12.57
C PHE A 28 -7.01 -0.45 -13.93
N SER A 29 -8.26 0.00 -13.94
CA SER A 29 -8.93 0.46 -15.16
C SER A 29 -8.20 1.65 -15.81
N ARG A 30 -7.43 2.43 -15.04
CA ARG A 30 -6.73 3.64 -15.51
C ARG A 30 -5.24 3.45 -15.77
N MET A 31 -4.65 2.35 -15.28
CA MET A 31 -3.25 1.98 -15.52
C MET A 31 -3.00 1.67 -16.99
N LYS A 32 -1.98 2.32 -17.58
CA LYS A 32 -1.54 2.03 -18.95
C LYS A 32 -0.71 0.75 -19.00
N GLU A 33 0.23 0.61 -18.07
CA GLU A 33 1.12 -0.54 -18.00
C GLU A 33 0.43 -1.70 -17.27
N LYS A 34 -0.13 -2.64 -18.04
CA LYS A 34 -0.88 -3.77 -17.48
C LYS A 34 0.02 -4.81 -16.81
N ARG A 35 1.32 -4.88 -17.17
CA ARG A 35 2.29 -5.79 -16.54
C ARG A 35 2.51 -5.47 -15.06
N LEU A 36 2.25 -4.22 -14.64
CA LEU A 36 2.40 -3.80 -13.24
C LEU A 36 1.22 -4.20 -12.35
N ILE A 37 0.03 -4.46 -12.91
CA ILE A 37 -1.21 -4.66 -12.14
C ILE A 37 -1.05 -5.74 -11.06
N PHE A 38 -0.46 -6.88 -11.40
CA PHE A 38 -0.31 -7.99 -10.46
C PHE A 38 0.52 -7.59 -9.22
N SER A 39 1.66 -6.94 -9.45
CA SER A 39 2.56 -6.54 -8.37
C SER A 39 1.96 -5.39 -7.55
N ILE A 40 1.42 -4.37 -8.21
CA ILE A 40 0.81 -3.22 -7.54
C ILE A 40 -0.42 -3.63 -6.72
N GLY A 41 -1.27 -4.50 -7.27
CA GLY A 41 -2.44 -5.00 -6.55
C GLY A 41 -2.11 -5.78 -5.29
N ASN A 42 -1.09 -6.64 -5.35
CA ASN A 42 -0.63 -7.32 -4.15
C ASN A 42 0.00 -6.35 -3.15
N ALA A 43 0.79 -5.38 -3.61
CA ALA A 43 1.41 -4.38 -2.74
C ALA A 43 0.35 -3.56 -1.99
N LEU A 44 -0.63 -2.99 -2.71
CA LEU A 44 -1.75 -2.25 -2.12
C LEU A 44 -2.57 -3.12 -1.16
N LYS A 45 -2.86 -4.36 -1.53
CA LYS A 45 -3.57 -5.31 -0.64
C LYS A 45 -2.83 -5.52 0.68
N TYR A 46 -1.50 -5.62 0.66
CA TYR A 46 -0.72 -5.77 1.87
C TYR A 46 -0.66 -4.48 2.70
N VAL A 47 -0.50 -3.33 2.07
CA VAL A 47 -0.52 -2.02 2.74
C VAL A 47 -1.88 -1.76 3.41
N LEU A 48 -2.98 -1.93 2.69
CA LEU A 48 -4.32 -1.65 3.22
C LEU A 48 -4.68 -2.52 4.44
N ARG A 49 -4.17 -3.75 4.51
CA ARG A 49 -4.52 -4.67 5.60
C ARG A 49 -3.51 -4.68 6.77
N CYS A 50 -2.34 -4.06 6.63
CA CYS A 50 -1.22 -4.32 7.54
C CYS A 50 -1.53 -3.93 9.01
N LYS A 51 -2.32 -2.88 9.23
CA LYS A 51 -2.73 -2.41 10.58
C LYS A 51 -3.86 -3.25 11.19
N PHE A 52 -4.54 -4.08 10.39
CA PHE A 52 -5.72 -4.84 10.80
C PHE A 52 -5.51 -6.35 10.78
N LYS A 53 -4.29 -6.79 10.45
CA LYS A 53 -3.90 -8.19 10.39
C LYS A 53 -2.64 -8.41 11.20
N GLU A 54 -2.57 -9.57 11.85
CA GLU A 54 -1.53 -10.10 12.74
C GLU A 54 -0.17 -9.37 12.78
N ASN A 55 0.50 -9.19 11.64
CA ASN A 55 1.85 -8.64 11.58
C ASN A 55 1.99 -7.55 10.51
N CYS A 56 1.92 -6.29 10.95
CA CYS A 56 2.05 -5.11 10.10
C CYS A 56 3.39 -5.06 9.36
N LEU A 57 4.50 -5.25 10.08
CA LEU A 57 5.85 -5.19 9.51
C LEU A 57 6.02 -6.22 8.38
N LEU A 58 5.59 -7.46 8.60
CA LEU A 58 5.67 -8.52 7.60
C LEU A 58 4.87 -8.19 6.34
N ASP A 59 3.67 -7.61 6.49
CA ASP A 59 2.87 -7.22 5.34
C ASP A 59 3.48 -6.03 4.59
N LEU A 60 4.06 -5.04 5.26
CA LEU A 60 4.81 -3.97 4.60
C LEU A 60 6.06 -4.49 3.87
N GLN A 61 6.77 -5.47 4.44
CA GLN A 61 7.89 -6.12 3.77
C GLN A 61 7.45 -6.89 2.51
N LYS A 62 6.28 -7.54 2.54
CA LYS A 62 5.67 -8.16 1.33
C LYS A 62 5.29 -7.10 0.31
N ALA A 63 4.71 -5.98 0.73
CA ALA A 63 4.41 -4.86 -0.16
C ALA A 63 5.68 -4.36 -0.85
N ARG A 64 6.77 -4.19 -0.10
CA ARG A 64 8.09 -3.77 -0.59
C ARG A 64 8.62 -4.71 -1.66
N TRP A 65 8.54 -6.01 -1.40
CA TRP A 65 8.97 -7.04 -2.37
C TRP A 65 8.20 -6.90 -3.69
N HIS A 66 6.89 -6.69 -3.65
CA HIS A 66 6.09 -6.52 -4.86
C HIS A 66 6.40 -5.21 -5.61
N ILE A 67 6.59 -4.10 -4.91
CA ILE A 67 6.95 -2.82 -5.55
C ILE A 67 8.33 -2.90 -6.20
N LEU A 68 9.33 -3.48 -5.53
CA LEU A 68 10.66 -3.67 -6.11
C LEU A 68 10.64 -4.51 -7.40
N ARG A 69 9.77 -5.51 -7.50
CA ARG A 69 9.63 -6.29 -8.75
C ARG A 69 9.16 -5.47 -9.94
N CYS A 70 8.53 -4.33 -9.69
CA CYS A 70 8.09 -3.43 -10.75
C CYS A 70 9.25 -2.72 -11.43
N GLU A 71 10.42 -2.60 -10.79
CA GLU A 71 11.61 -1.97 -11.35
C GLU A 71 12.00 -2.56 -12.71
N LYS A 72 11.91 -3.89 -12.86
CA LYS A 72 12.21 -4.61 -14.11
C LYS A 72 11.18 -4.40 -15.22
N LEU A 73 10.05 -3.76 -14.90
CA LEU A 73 8.90 -3.58 -15.78
C LEU A 73 8.72 -2.12 -16.20
N ILE A 74 9.48 -1.20 -15.60
CA ILE A 74 9.54 0.21 -15.96
C ILE A 74 10.45 0.34 -17.19
N SER A 75 9.95 0.92 -18.28
CA SER A 75 10.76 1.28 -19.45
C SER A 75 11.21 2.73 -19.35
N GLU A 76 12.42 3.04 -19.83
CA GLU A 76 13.09 4.34 -19.68
C GLU A 76 12.34 5.52 -20.34
N ASP A 77 11.42 5.26 -21.27
CA ASP A 77 10.71 6.30 -22.00
C ASP A 77 9.19 6.19 -21.82
N VAL A 78 8.66 6.82 -20.77
CA VAL A 78 7.25 7.24 -20.82
C VAL A 78 7.06 8.59 -20.14
N ASN A 79 7.02 9.65 -20.93
CA ASN A 79 6.56 10.96 -20.50
C ASN A 79 5.02 10.90 -20.37
N ILE A 80 4.51 10.39 -19.24
CA ILE A 80 3.07 10.29 -18.99
C ILE A 80 2.59 11.59 -18.34
N SER A 81 1.78 12.33 -19.10
CA SER A 81 0.93 13.41 -18.60
C SER A 81 0.23 12.99 -17.30
N PHE A 82 0.38 13.83 -16.28
CA PHE A 82 -0.28 13.69 -14.98
C PHE A 82 -1.77 13.40 -15.20
N LYS A 83 -2.23 12.22 -14.80
CA LYS A 83 -3.66 11.94 -14.76
C LYS A 83 -4.20 12.43 -13.43
N ASP A 84 -5.34 13.09 -13.52
CA ASP A 84 -6.15 13.48 -12.38
C ASP A 84 -6.33 12.31 -11.40
N LEU A 85 -6.00 12.54 -10.12
CA LEU A 85 -6.17 11.60 -9.01
C LEU A 85 -7.53 11.77 -8.33
N SER A 86 -8.41 12.68 -8.79
CA SER A 86 -9.72 12.95 -8.19
C SER A 86 -10.58 11.70 -8.01
N PHE A 87 -10.42 10.70 -8.88
CA PHE A 87 -11.13 9.43 -8.78
C PHE A 87 -10.71 8.59 -7.55
N LEU A 88 -9.54 8.87 -6.97
CA LEU A 88 -9.04 8.24 -5.74
C LEU A 88 -9.41 9.02 -4.49
N GLU A 89 -9.76 10.30 -4.62
CA GLU A 89 -10.04 11.20 -3.50
C GLU A 89 -11.02 10.60 -2.48
N PRO A 90 -12.15 9.98 -2.88
CA PRO A 90 -13.07 9.38 -1.90
C PRO A 90 -12.46 8.23 -1.09
N PHE A 91 -11.48 7.52 -1.66
CA PHE A 91 -10.76 6.44 -0.98
C PHE A 91 -9.66 7.00 -0.07
N LEU A 92 -8.84 7.92 -0.58
CA LEU A 92 -7.74 8.52 0.16
C LEU A 92 -8.25 9.27 1.39
N GLN A 93 -9.35 10.02 1.28
CA GLN A 93 -9.97 10.68 2.44
C GLN A 93 -10.36 9.70 3.53
N LYS A 94 -10.98 8.57 3.16
CA LYS A 94 -11.38 7.53 4.12
C LYS A 94 -10.18 6.86 4.78
N ILE A 95 -9.11 6.59 4.03
CA ILE A 95 -7.87 6.03 4.58
C ILE A 95 -7.24 7.04 5.54
N LYS A 96 -7.09 8.30 5.11
CA LYS A 96 -6.48 9.38 5.88
C LYS A 96 -7.16 9.62 7.23
N LEU A 97 -8.48 9.48 7.30
CA LEU A 97 -9.24 9.60 8.55
C LEU A 97 -8.88 8.53 9.60
N ILE A 98 -8.29 7.41 9.17
CA ILE A 98 -7.97 6.26 10.03
C ILE A 98 -6.46 6.14 10.23
N ASP A 99 -5.68 6.29 9.17
CA ASP A 99 -4.22 6.16 9.19
C ASP A 99 -3.60 7.03 8.10
N GLU A 100 -2.97 8.15 8.51
CA GLU A 100 -2.35 9.10 7.60
C GLU A 100 -1.11 8.51 6.91
N ASP A 101 -0.29 7.73 7.63
CA ASP A 101 0.91 7.09 7.08
C ASP A 101 0.53 6.09 5.98
N ILE A 102 -0.52 5.30 6.19
CA ILE A 102 -1.03 4.37 5.16
C ILE A 102 -1.62 5.14 3.98
N CYS A 103 -2.29 6.28 4.21
CA CYS A 103 -2.78 7.11 3.13
C CYS A 103 -1.65 7.58 2.20
N GLU A 104 -0.55 8.07 2.77
CA GLU A 104 0.62 8.53 1.99
C GLU A 104 1.23 7.40 1.15
N ILE A 105 1.36 6.19 1.73
CA ILE A 105 1.88 5.02 0.99
C ILE A 105 0.94 4.65 -0.16
N VAL A 106 -0.37 4.61 0.09
CA VAL A 106 -1.38 4.27 -0.94
C VAL A 106 -1.39 5.31 -2.07
N GLU A 107 -1.31 6.60 -1.74
CA GLU A 107 -1.22 7.68 -2.72
C GLU A 107 0.06 7.53 -3.56
N ALA A 108 1.22 7.32 -2.94
CA ALA A 108 2.48 7.15 -3.64
C ALA A 108 2.45 5.92 -4.58
N PHE A 109 1.84 4.82 -4.15
CA PHE A 109 1.65 3.62 -4.97
C PHE A 109 0.71 3.89 -6.15
N ALA A 110 -0.36 4.66 -5.95
CA ALA A 110 -1.28 5.01 -7.02
C ALA A 110 -0.62 5.93 -8.05
N VAL A 111 0.16 6.92 -7.61
CA VAL A 111 0.97 7.77 -8.50
C VAL A 111 1.92 6.91 -9.33
N PHE A 112 2.63 5.98 -8.68
CA PHE A 112 3.49 5.03 -9.38
C PHE A 112 2.71 4.15 -10.36
N ALA A 113 1.54 3.64 -9.99
CA ALA A 113 0.72 2.81 -10.86
C ALA A 113 0.30 3.52 -12.15
N LEU A 114 0.07 4.84 -12.09
CA LEU A 114 -0.38 5.63 -13.22
C LEU A 114 0.78 6.15 -14.09
N LYS A 115 1.93 6.46 -13.47
CA LYS A 115 3.11 7.01 -14.16
C LYS A 115 4.07 5.93 -14.64
N ALA A 116 4.22 4.84 -13.88
CA ALA A 116 5.10 3.72 -14.18
C ALA A 116 6.53 4.14 -14.54
N ASP A 117 7.09 5.14 -13.84
CA ASP A 117 8.44 5.67 -14.07
C ASP A 117 9.34 5.50 -12.82
N TYR A 118 10.66 5.65 -13.00
CA TYR A 118 11.63 5.48 -11.92
C TYR A 118 11.45 6.49 -10.78
N ASN A 119 11.06 7.74 -11.08
CA ASN A 119 10.88 8.77 -10.06
C ASN A 119 9.71 8.46 -9.13
N SER A 120 8.59 8.00 -9.69
CA SER A 120 7.41 7.59 -8.94
C SER A 120 7.63 6.27 -8.21
N LEU A 121 8.39 5.32 -8.77
CA LEU A 121 8.84 4.12 -8.05
C LEU A 121 9.68 4.49 -6.82
N SER A 122 10.68 5.36 -7.01
CA SER A 122 11.57 5.79 -5.94
C SER A 122 10.81 6.43 -4.79
N LYS A 123 9.84 7.30 -5.09
CA LYS A 123 8.94 7.90 -4.09
C LYS A 123 8.09 6.87 -3.36
N ALA A 124 7.47 5.94 -4.09
CA ALA A 124 6.68 4.86 -3.49
C ALA A 124 7.51 4.00 -2.52
N LEU A 125 8.75 3.67 -2.90
CA LEU A 125 9.67 2.94 -2.04
C LEU A 125 10.12 3.76 -0.84
N ALA A 126 10.37 5.07 -1.00
CA ALA A 126 10.78 5.94 0.08
C ALA A 126 9.70 6.02 1.18
N CYS A 127 8.44 6.29 0.81
CA CYS A 127 7.31 6.32 1.75
C CYS A 127 7.18 4.99 2.51
N LEU A 128 7.21 3.87 1.78
CA LEU A 128 7.09 2.55 2.40
C LEU A 128 8.25 2.21 3.34
N ASN A 129 9.49 2.51 2.93
CA ASN A 129 10.67 2.19 3.72
C ASN A 129 10.73 3.03 5.00
N LEU A 130 10.25 4.28 4.97
CA LEU A 130 10.17 5.13 6.16
C LEU A 130 9.25 4.50 7.22
N GLU A 131 8.05 4.07 6.83
CA GLU A 131 7.11 3.43 7.76
C GLU A 131 7.66 2.10 8.32
N ILE A 132 8.33 1.30 7.47
CA ILE A 132 9.03 0.09 7.92
C ILE A 132 10.07 0.42 9.00
N GLN A 133 10.91 1.44 8.76
CA GLN A 133 11.94 1.84 9.71
C GLN A 133 11.35 2.33 11.03
N ILE A 134 10.26 3.12 10.99
CA ILE A 134 9.55 3.59 12.18
C ILE A 134 9.06 2.41 13.02
N ILE A 135 8.45 1.41 12.39
CA ILE A 135 7.96 0.21 13.10
C ILE A 135 9.11 -0.59 13.70
N GLU A 136 10.22 -0.74 12.97
CA GLU A 136 11.41 -1.45 13.45
C GLU A 136 12.07 -0.75 14.66
N ILE A 137 12.13 0.58 14.65
CA ILE A 137 12.65 1.37 15.78
C ILE A 137 11.77 1.15 17.01
N LYS A 138 10.45 1.34 16.88
CA LYS A 138 9.49 1.16 17.98
C LYS A 138 9.56 -0.25 18.58
N LYS A 139 9.77 -1.27 17.74
CA LYS A 139 9.90 -2.65 18.19
C LYS A 139 11.17 -2.87 19.01
N ARG A 140 12.32 -2.29 18.60
CA ARG A 140 13.56 -2.38 19.36
C ARG A 140 13.45 -1.70 20.73
N GLU A 141 12.85 -0.51 20.78
CA GLU A 141 12.62 0.21 22.04
C GLU A 141 11.79 -0.62 23.03
N GLN A 142 10.72 -1.28 22.55
CA GLN A 142 9.91 -2.17 23.39
C GLN A 142 10.66 -3.41 23.88
N GLU A 143 11.54 -3.98 23.05
CA GLU A 143 12.36 -5.13 23.43
C GLU A 143 13.42 -4.76 24.47
N GLU A 144 14.00 -3.56 24.38
CA GLU A 144 14.96 -3.01 25.36
C GLU A 144 14.27 -2.71 26.69
N ASP A 145 13.07 -2.11 26.67
CA ASP A 145 12.31 -1.82 27.90
C ASP A 145 11.94 -3.09 28.67
N MET A 146 11.57 -4.17 27.98
CA MET A 146 11.26 -5.47 28.64
C MET A 146 12.49 -6.17 29.22
N GLN A 147 13.69 -5.90 28.73
CA GLN A 147 14.93 -6.49 29.26
C GLN A 147 15.45 -5.73 30.49
N ASN A 148 14.95 -4.51 30.71
CA ASN A 148 15.33 -3.64 31.82
C ASN A 148 14.34 -3.68 33.01
N VAL A 149 13.32 -4.55 32.98
CA VAL A 149 12.32 -4.80 34.04
C VAL A 149 12.52 -6.17 34.65
#